data_AF-A0AAD2ZSE4-F1
#
_entry.id   AF-A0AAD2ZSE4-F1
#
_cell.length_a   1.000
_cell.length_b   1.000
_cell.length_c   1.000
_cell.angle_alpha   90.00
_cell.angle_beta   90.00
_cell.angle_gamma   90.00
#
_symmetry.space_group_name_H-M   'P 1'
#
loop_
_entity.id
_entity.type
_entity.pdbx_description
1 polymer ?
#
loop_
_entity_poly.entity_id
_entity_poly.type
_entity_poly.pdbx_seq_one_letter_code
_entity_poly.pdbx_strand_id
1 'polypeptide(L)'
;MATFYTSYARNLAVLEKLQAEKRDQDLIDELQANNDHLLKLAQDYASCISLPDWKRRLSTDTKRAFSFLGFMLMPDAQAFTFRLGHEIADAALSAKKGPTDHLSNLIKSLGVKDFAFVGEFTSSDSEENHSFHLHGVGRFPSDLTLETIQELLAPKQNLKLARPVKGYRQRGDNKAIAISELKTPGGWALYSSKEFDFTAHCLQSNPDYASRSATKAGRELYESMRTWLTT
;
A
#
# COMPACT_ATOMS: atom_id res chain seq x y z
N MET A 1 9.18 -9.28 -11.88
CA MET A 1 8.44 -10.46 -11.39
C MET A 1 6.95 -10.20 -11.20
N ALA A 2 6.52 -9.47 -10.15
CA ALA A 2 5.08 -9.29 -9.91
C ALA A 2 4.33 -8.61 -11.07
N THR A 3 4.96 -7.64 -11.76
CA THR A 3 4.40 -7.03 -12.98
C THR A 3 4.14 -8.05 -14.09
N PHE A 4 5.10 -8.96 -14.35
CA PHE A 4 4.94 -10.02 -15.34
C PHE A 4 3.79 -10.94 -14.98
N TYR A 5 3.71 -11.36 -13.72
CA TYR A 5 2.62 -12.19 -13.22
C TYR A 5 1.26 -11.49 -13.34
N THR A 6 1.16 -10.19 -13.02
CA THR A 6 -0.11 -9.46 -13.17
C THR A 6 -0.55 -9.32 -14.62
N SER A 7 0.39 -9.17 -15.56
CA SER A 7 0.06 -9.16 -16.99
C SER A 7 -0.40 -10.54 -17.45
N TYR A 8 0.31 -11.60 -17.05
CA TYR A 8 -0.09 -12.99 -17.30
C TYR A 8 -1.50 -13.28 -16.77
N ALA A 9 -1.80 -12.93 -15.52
CA ALA A 9 -3.09 -13.18 -14.90
C ALA A 9 -4.24 -12.42 -15.61
N ARG A 10 -3.98 -11.19 -16.10
CA ARG A 10 -4.96 -10.43 -16.90
C ARG A 10 -5.24 -11.10 -18.25
N ASN A 11 -4.18 -11.49 -18.96
CA ASN A 11 -4.31 -12.19 -20.24
C ASN A 11 -5.05 -13.52 -20.05
N LEU A 12 -4.73 -14.27 -18.99
CA LEU A 12 -5.39 -15.54 -18.66
C LEU A 12 -6.90 -15.35 -18.45
N ALA A 13 -7.32 -14.33 -17.70
CA ALA A 13 -8.75 -14.05 -17.50
C ALA A 13 -9.49 -13.72 -18.81
N VAL A 14 -8.83 -13.03 -19.74
CA VAL A 14 -9.39 -12.74 -21.08
C VAL A 14 -9.46 -14.02 -21.93
N LEU A 15 -8.39 -14.82 -21.92
CA LEU A 15 -8.30 -16.09 -22.62
C LEU A 15 -9.42 -17.05 -22.20
N GLU A 16 -9.61 -17.24 -20.90
CA GLU A 16 -10.67 -18.11 -20.35
C GLU A 16 -12.06 -17.70 -20.86
N LYS A 17 -12.31 -16.38 -20.94
CA LYS A 17 -13.57 -15.85 -21.47
C LYS A 17 -13.71 -16.12 -22.98
N LEU A 18 -12.69 -15.81 -23.78
CA LEU A 18 -12.73 -16.01 -25.23
C LEU A 18 -12.90 -17.49 -25.62
N GLN A 19 -12.19 -18.37 -24.92
CA GLN A 19 -12.27 -19.82 -25.14
C GLN A 19 -13.65 -20.36 -24.77
N ALA A 20 -14.23 -19.91 -23.64
CA ALA A 20 -15.59 -20.28 -23.26
C ALA A 20 -16.64 -19.80 -24.29
N GLU A 21 -16.43 -18.62 -24.85
CA GLU A 21 -17.30 -18.05 -25.89
C GLU A 21 -17.02 -18.60 -27.30
N LYS A 22 -15.95 -19.39 -27.49
CA LYS A 22 -15.45 -19.87 -28.80
C LYS A 22 -15.29 -18.74 -29.82
N ARG A 23 -14.70 -17.63 -29.38
CA ARG A 23 -14.54 -16.41 -30.19
C ARG A 23 -13.07 -16.10 -30.44
N ASP A 24 -12.82 -15.59 -31.64
CA ASP A 24 -11.58 -14.91 -32.01
C ASP A 24 -10.32 -15.76 -31.77
N GLN A 25 -10.15 -16.79 -32.60
CA GLN A 25 -9.04 -17.73 -32.47
C GLN A 25 -7.67 -17.05 -32.63
N ASP A 26 -7.56 -16.05 -33.51
CA ASP A 26 -6.32 -15.30 -33.72
C ASP A 26 -5.91 -14.56 -32.44
N LEU A 27 -6.86 -13.91 -31.75
CA LEU A 27 -6.61 -13.26 -30.47
C LEU A 27 -6.27 -14.26 -29.36
N ILE A 28 -6.90 -15.44 -29.35
CA ILE A 28 -6.56 -16.52 -28.41
C ILE A 28 -5.09 -16.93 -28.61
N ASP A 29 -4.67 -17.19 -29.84
CA ASP A 29 -3.32 -17.62 -30.16
C ASP A 29 -2.28 -16.54 -29.80
N GLU A 30 -2.58 -15.27 -30.05
CA GLU A 30 -1.72 -14.13 -29.66
C GLU A 30 -1.54 -14.03 -28.14
N LEU A 31 -2.63 -14.09 -27.38
CA LEU A 31 -2.59 -14.00 -25.92
C LEU A 31 -1.87 -15.19 -25.29
N GLN A 32 -2.01 -16.40 -25.86
CA GLN A 32 -1.25 -17.58 -25.44
C GLN A 32 0.26 -17.39 -25.66
N ALA A 33 0.66 -16.98 -26.87
CA ALA A 33 2.06 -16.74 -27.20
C ALA A 33 2.68 -15.65 -26.29
N ASN A 34 1.93 -14.60 -25.99
CA ASN A 34 2.36 -13.55 -25.06
C ASN A 34 2.55 -14.10 -23.63
N ASN A 35 1.63 -14.94 -23.14
CA ASN A 35 1.75 -15.56 -21.82
C ASN A 35 2.96 -16.49 -21.71
N ASP A 36 3.23 -17.29 -22.74
CA ASP A 36 4.42 -18.14 -22.80
C ASP A 36 5.71 -17.30 -22.79
N HIS A 37 5.71 -16.18 -23.54
CA HIS A 37 6.82 -15.24 -23.54
C HIS A 37 7.04 -14.59 -22.17
N LEU A 38 5.97 -14.15 -21.49
CA LEU A 38 6.03 -13.57 -20.15
C LEU A 38 6.56 -14.57 -19.12
N LEU A 39 6.12 -15.84 -19.20
CA LEU A 39 6.60 -16.90 -18.32
C LEU A 39 8.10 -17.13 -18.53
N LYS A 40 8.55 -17.27 -19.78
CA LYS A 40 9.96 -17.46 -20.10
C LYS A 40 10.84 -16.32 -19.60
N LEU A 41 10.44 -15.07 -19.85
CA LEU A 41 11.16 -13.90 -19.34
C LEU A 41 11.23 -13.90 -17.80
N ALA A 42 10.16 -14.29 -17.14
CA ALA A 42 10.12 -14.33 -15.68
C ALA A 42 10.98 -15.47 -15.12
N GLN A 43 10.98 -16.64 -15.76
CA GLN A 43 11.87 -17.77 -15.42
C GLN A 43 13.34 -17.42 -15.64
N ASP A 44 13.68 -16.78 -16.76
CA ASP A 44 15.03 -16.31 -17.05
C ASP A 44 15.52 -15.31 -15.98
N TYR A 45 14.65 -14.35 -15.59
CA TYR A 45 14.95 -13.39 -14.52
C TYR A 45 15.11 -14.05 -13.15
N ALA A 46 14.35 -15.11 -12.87
CA ALA A 46 14.38 -15.85 -11.61
C ALA A 46 15.39 -17.00 -11.60
N SER A 47 16.11 -17.26 -12.70
CA SER A 47 16.94 -18.45 -12.91
C SER A 47 17.99 -18.71 -11.82
N CYS A 48 18.48 -17.64 -11.17
CA CYS A 48 19.46 -17.71 -10.07
C CYS A 48 18.85 -17.49 -8.69
N ILE A 49 17.52 -17.46 -8.55
CA ILE A 49 16.81 -17.08 -7.32
C ILE A 49 15.84 -18.19 -6.92
N SER A 50 16.03 -18.76 -5.73
CA SER A 50 15.01 -19.60 -5.10
C SER A 50 14.02 -18.73 -4.36
N LEU A 51 12.73 -18.81 -4.74
CA LEU A 51 11.64 -18.14 -4.01
C LEU A 51 11.19 -19.03 -2.83
N PRO A 52 11.47 -18.64 -1.56
CA PRO A 52 11.08 -19.44 -0.41
C PRO A 52 9.55 -19.48 -0.24
N ASP A 53 9.02 -20.39 0.57
CA ASP A 53 7.59 -20.34 0.91
C ASP A 53 7.27 -19.14 1.79
N TRP A 54 6.02 -18.66 1.77
CA TRP A 54 5.63 -17.50 2.56
C TRP A 54 5.88 -17.67 4.06
N LYS A 55 5.66 -18.88 4.59
CA LYS A 55 5.74 -19.12 6.04
C LYS A 55 7.19 -19.18 6.51
N ARG A 56 8.08 -19.81 5.75
CA ARG A 56 9.46 -20.08 6.15
C ARG A 56 10.41 -19.28 5.26
N ARG A 57 11.33 -18.54 5.89
CA ARG A 57 12.48 -17.89 5.23
C ARG A 57 12.18 -16.70 4.32
N LEU A 58 10.92 -16.43 3.94
CA LEU A 58 10.57 -15.17 3.29
C LEU A 58 10.75 -14.00 4.28
N SER A 59 11.55 -13.00 3.90
CA SER A 59 11.87 -11.85 4.74
C SER A 59 10.62 -11.02 5.05
N THR A 60 10.67 -10.28 6.15
CA THR A 60 9.62 -9.34 6.55
C THR A 60 9.43 -8.26 5.49
N ASP A 61 10.51 -7.77 4.88
CA ASP A 61 10.43 -6.75 3.81
C ASP A 61 9.71 -7.26 2.57
N THR A 62 10.01 -8.49 2.14
CA THR A 62 9.29 -9.08 1.01
C THR A 62 7.82 -9.31 1.36
N LYS A 63 7.52 -9.81 2.56
CA LYS A 63 6.13 -9.95 3.02
C LYS A 63 5.39 -8.62 3.04
N ARG A 64 6.02 -7.55 3.50
CA ARG A 64 5.47 -6.19 3.48
C ARG A 64 5.17 -5.75 2.06
N ALA A 65 6.17 -5.81 1.18
CA ALA A 65 6.03 -5.39 -0.22
C ALA A 65 4.89 -6.14 -0.92
N PHE A 66 4.78 -7.45 -0.71
CA PHE A 66 3.68 -8.24 -1.26
C PHE A 66 2.34 -7.96 -0.57
N SER A 67 2.28 -7.72 0.75
CA SER A 67 1.05 -7.32 1.44
C SER A 67 0.48 -6.02 0.89
N PHE A 68 1.35 -5.06 0.61
CA PHE A 68 1.00 -3.82 -0.08
C PHE A 68 0.52 -4.08 -1.50
N LEU A 69 1.35 -4.73 -2.32
CA LEU A 69 1.07 -4.92 -3.73
C LEU A 69 -0.17 -5.77 -3.97
N GLY A 70 -0.31 -6.90 -3.26
CA GLY A 70 -1.48 -7.77 -3.35
C GLY A 70 -2.77 -7.05 -2.98
N PHE A 71 -2.71 -6.19 -1.95
CA PHE A 71 -3.87 -5.39 -1.57
C PHE A 71 -4.21 -4.30 -2.60
N MET A 72 -3.20 -3.65 -3.22
CA MET A 72 -3.41 -2.67 -4.28
C MET A 72 -4.03 -3.25 -5.56
N LEU A 73 -3.90 -4.56 -5.78
CA LEU A 73 -4.51 -5.23 -6.94
C LEU A 73 -5.97 -5.61 -6.69
N MET A 74 -6.49 -5.43 -5.48
CA MET A 74 -7.88 -5.70 -5.21
C MET A 74 -8.80 -4.62 -5.79
N PRO A 75 -10.05 -4.97 -6.15
CA PRO A 75 -11.06 -3.98 -6.53
C PRO A 75 -11.26 -2.93 -5.45
N ASP A 76 -11.54 -1.71 -5.86
CA ASP A 76 -11.86 -0.57 -4.99
C ASP A 76 -10.74 -0.15 -4.02
N ALA A 77 -9.52 -0.68 -4.19
CA ALA A 77 -8.37 -0.23 -3.44
C ALA A 77 -7.98 1.20 -3.88
N GLN A 78 -7.79 2.08 -2.91
CA GLN A 78 -7.42 3.47 -3.13
C GLN A 78 -6.07 3.76 -2.47
N ALA A 79 -5.22 4.51 -3.15
CA ALA A 79 -4.01 5.07 -2.59
C ALA A 79 -4.38 6.19 -1.62
N PHE A 80 -3.63 6.32 -0.52
CA PHE A 80 -3.79 7.46 0.36
C PHE A 80 -2.46 7.99 0.90
N THR A 81 -2.44 9.30 1.12
CA THR A 81 -1.42 10.00 1.88
C THR A 81 -2.09 10.79 2.99
N PHE A 82 -1.74 10.51 4.25
CA PHE A 82 -2.23 11.24 5.41
C PHE A 82 -1.09 11.97 6.09
N ARG A 83 -1.07 13.30 5.93
CA ARG A 83 -0.26 14.19 6.78
C ARG A 83 -0.93 14.26 8.14
N LEU A 84 -0.17 14.08 9.21
CA LEU A 84 -0.71 14.11 10.57
C LEU A 84 -0.65 15.54 11.12
N GLY A 85 -1.64 15.93 11.93
CA GLY A 85 -1.51 17.10 12.79
C GLY A 85 -0.48 16.83 13.90
N HIS A 86 0.20 17.86 14.42
CA HIS A 86 1.27 17.64 15.42
C HIS A 86 0.77 16.85 16.62
N GLU A 87 -0.39 17.21 17.17
CA GLU A 87 -0.95 16.51 18.34
C GLU A 87 -1.18 15.01 18.08
N ILE A 88 -1.62 14.64 16.88
CA ILE A 88 -1.87 13.25 16.50
C ILE A 88 -0.54 12.52 16.27
N ALA A 89 0.41 13.18 15.61
CA ALA A 89 1.74 12.61 15.38
C ALA A 89 2.49 12.39 16.70
N ASP A 90 2.55 13.39 17.57
CA ASP A 90 3.19 13.33 18.88
C ASP A 90 2.56 12.25 19.77
N ALA A 91 1.22 12.16 19.75
CA ALA A 91 0.50 11.11 20.47
C ALA A 91 0.82 9.71 19.94
N ALA A 92 0.94 9.55 18.61
CA ALA A 92 1.35 8.29 17.99
C ALA A 92 2.79 7.93 18.37
N LEU A 93 3.73 8.87 18.25
CA LEU A 93 5.15 8.67 18.56
C LEU A 93 5.37 8.35 20.05
N SER A 94 4.54 8.90 20.93
CA SER A 94 4.58 8.65 22.37
C SER A 94 3.77 7.42 22.81
N ALA A 95 3.07 6.74 21.89
CA ALA A 95 2.18 5.64 22.23
C ALA A 95 2.95 4.41 22.72
N LYS A 96 2.52 3.83 23.84
CA LYS A 96 3.17 2.66 24.47
C LYS A 96 3.32 1.45 23.54
N LYS A 97 2.38 1.23 22.62
CA LYS A 97 2.41 0.12 21.65
C LYS A 97 3.13 0.47 20.35
N GLY A 98 3.66 1.70 20.26
CA GLY A 98 4.30 2.23 19.06
C GLY A 98 3.32 3.00 18.15
N PRO A 99 3.88 3.82 17.25
CA PRO A 99 3.12 4.71 16.39
C PRO A 99 2.24 3.98 15.38
N THR A 100 2.72 2.87 14.81
CA THR A 100 1.98 2.08 13.82
C THR A 100 0.71 1.47 14.43
N ASP A 101 0.81 0.88 15.61
CA ASP A 101 -0.34 0.34 16.34
C ASP A 101 -1.36 1.44 16.67
N HIS A 102 -0.90 2.59 17.17
CA HIS A 102 -1.75 3.73 17.49
C HIS A 102 -2.52 4.23 16.25
N LEU A 103 -1.80 4.51 15.17
CA LEU A 103 -2.39 5.04 13.93
C LEU A 103 -3.32 4.01 13.27
N SER A 104 -2.99 2.72 13.31
CA SER A 104 -3.89 1.68 12.80
C SER A 104 -5.23 1.66 13.55
N ASN A 105 -5.24 1.94 14.86
CA ASN A 105 -6.46 1.97 15.64
C ASN A 105 -7.29 3.23 15.37
N LEU A 106 -6.63 4.38 15.17
CA LEU A 106 -7.32 5.59 14.72
C LEU A 106 -7.98 5.38 13.35
N ILE A 107 -7.25 4.83 12.37
CA ILE A 107 -7.82 4.56 11.03
C ILE A 107 -9.00 3.57 11.13
N LYS A 108 -8.91 2.53 11.97
CA LYS A 108 -10.02 1.60 12.22
C LYS A 108 -11.25 2.28 12.84
N SER A 109 -11.05 3.29 13.68
CA SER A 109 -12.17 4.05 14.28
C SER A 109 -12.99 4.83 13.26
N LEU A 110 -12.41 5.12 12.08
CA LEU A 110 -13.11 5.69 10.92
C LEU A 110 -13.92 4.65 10.13
N GLY A 111 -13.95 3.38 10.58
CA GLY A 111 -14.61 2.28 9.87
C GLY A 111 -13.76 1.63 8.77
N VAL A 112 -12.52 2.09 8.56
CA VAL A 112 -11.59 1.52 7.57
C VAL A 112 -10.97 0.24 8.13
N LYS A 113 -11.39 -0.92 7.61
CA LYS A 113 -10.96 -2.24 8.11
C LYS A 113 -9.84 -2.87 7.30
N ASP A 114 -9.84 -2.59 6.00
CA ASP A 114 -8.97 -3.21 5.01
C ASP A 114 -8.00 -2.16 4.49
N PHE A 115 -6.77 -2.20 4.99
CA PHE A 115 -5.71 -1.26 4.60
C PHE A 115 -4.31 -1.76 4.97
N ALA A 116 -3.31 -1.11 4.38
CA ALA A 116 -1.90 -1.19 4.76
C ALA A 116 -1.26 0.20 4.62
N PHE A 117 -0.32 0.55 5.50
CA PHE A 117 0.41 1.82 5.45
C PHE A 117 1.85 1.69 5.95
N VAL A 118 2.69 2.62 5.50
CA VAL A 118 4.05 2.85 5.97
C VAL A 118 4.08 4.28 6.52
N GLY A 119 4.59 4.43 7.73
CA GLY A 119 4.95 5.73 8.28
C GLY A 119 6.22 6.26 7.60
N GLU A 120 6.24 7.55 7.33
CA GLU A 120 7.36 8.25 6.71
C GLU A 120 7.69 9.51 7.51
N PHE A 121 8.97 9.70 7.83
CA PHE A 121 9.49 11.01 8.20
C PHE A 121 10.01 11.73 6.95
N THR A 122 9.50 12.94 6.68
CA THR A 122 10.15 13.80 5.69
C THR A 122 11.54 14.20 6.16
N SER A 123 12.51 14.21 5.24
CA SER A 123 13.89 14.66 5.51
C SER A 123 14.02 16.17 5.76
N SER A 124 12.96 16.95 5.47
CA SER A 124 12.90 18.38 5.77
C SER A 124 12.08 18.66 7.03
N ASP A 125 12.68 19.30 8.02
CA ASP A 125 11.96 19.80 9.19
C ASP A 125 11.13 21.02 8.80
N SER A 126 9.82 20.94 9.08
CA SER A 126 8.92 22.09 9.02
C SER A 126 8.39 22.35 10.41
N GLU A 127 8.54 23.57 10.90
CA GLU A 127 7.86 23.97 12.15
C GLU A 127 6.34 24.09 11.96
N GLU A 128 5.86 24.28 10.72
CA GLU A 128 4.44 24.45 10.44
C GLU A 128 3.69 23.11 10.49
N ASN A 129 4.20 22.06 9.86
CA ASN A 129 3.57 20.75 9.76
C ASN A 129 4.50 19.66 10.27
N HIS A 130 3.95 18.68 10.99
CA HIS A 130 4.72 17.57 11.49
C HIS A 130 5.32 16.73 10.34
N SER A 131 6.59 16.32 10.47
CA SER A 131 7.31 15.56 9.43
C SER A 131 6.82 14.12 9.27
N PHE A 132 6.28 13.54 10.34
CA PHE A 132 5.69 12.21 10.34
C PHE A 132 4.32 12.17 9.63
N HIS A 133 4.20 11.31 8.63
CA HIS A 133 2.99 11.12 7.82
C HIS A 133 2.88 9.67 7.32
N LEU A 134 1.77 9.35 6.68
CA LEU A 134 1.48 7.99 6.21
C LEU A 134 1.34 7.95 4.70
N HIS A 135 1.89 6.90 4.09
CA HIS A 135 1.57 6.46 2.73
C HIS A 135 0.98 5.06 2.79
N GLY A 136 -0.14 4.85 2.11
CA GLY A 136 -0.82 3.58 2.20
C GLY A 136 -1.80 3.29 1.09
N VAL A 137 -2.47 2.16 1.25
CA VAL A 137 -3.57 1.70 0.42
C VAL A 137 -4.70 1.21 1.33
N GLY A 138 -5.93 1.57 1.01
CA GLY A 138 -7.10 1.20 1.79
C GLY A 138 -8.35 1.08 0.95
N ARG A 139 -9.35 0.37 1.48
CA ARG A 139 -10.73 0.42 1.01
C ARG A 139 -11.52 1.30 1.97
N PHE A 140 -11.91 2.47 1.50
CA PHE A 140 -12.64 3.43 2.31
C PHE A 140 -14.15 3.21 2.15
N PRO A 141 -14.93 3.22 3.25
CA PRO A 141 -16.39 3.23 3.18
C PRO A 141 -16.88 4.39 2.31
N SER A 142 -17.92 4.16 1.50
CA SER A 142 -18.44 5.17 0.56
C SER A 142 -19.01 6.41 1.25
N ASP A 143 -19.41 6.28 2.51
CA ASP A 143 -19.94 7.34 3.37
C ASP A 143 -18.86 8.08 4.18
N LEU A 144 -17.61 7.62 4.14
CA LEU A 144 -16.51 8.26 4.85
C LEU A 144 -15.98 9.46 4.05
N THR A 145 -16.14 10.66 4.60
CA THR A 145 -15.71 11.91 3.95
C THR A 145 -14.26 12.25 4.26
N LEU A 146 -13.62 13.02 3.37
CA LEU A 146 -12.25 13.52 3.60
C LEU A 146 -12.19 14.43 4.82
N GLU A 147 -13.25 15.19 5.08
CA GLU A 147 -13.39 16.07 6.24
C GLU A 147 -13.35 15.27 7.54
N THR A 148 -14.09 14.16 7.65
CA THR A 148 -14.08 13.30 8.84
C THR A 148 -12.71 12.69 9.09
N ILE A 149 -12.02 12.25 8.02
CA ILE A 149 -10.65 11.75 8.14
C ILE A 149 -9.73 12.88 8.61
N GLN A 150 -9.87 14.08 8.06
CA GLN A 150 -9.04 15.23 8.39
C GLN A 150 -9.27 15.69 9.83
N GLU A 151 -10.51 15.74 10.31
CA GLU A 151 -10.82 16.12 11.69
C GLU A 151 -10.16 15.20 12.71
N LEU A 152 -10.07 13.90 12.40
CA LEU A 152 -9.43 12.93 13.29
C LEU A 152 -7.89 12.96 13.20
N LEU A 153 -7.33 12.90 11.99
CA LEU A 153 -5.90 12.66 11.79
C LEU A 153 -5.07 13.93 11.64
N ALA A 154 -5.70 15.01 11.15
CA ALA A 154 -5.02 16.23 10.76
C ALA A 154 -5.89 17.46 11.03
N PRO A 155 -6.36 17.64 12.29
CA PRO A 155 -7.26 18.73 12.64
C PRO A 155 -6.65 20.05 12.20
N LYS A 156 -7.48 20.98 11.71
CA LYS A 156 -6.98 22.27 11.23
C LYS A 156 -6.31 23.05 12.35
N GLN A 157 -5.17 23.66 12.06
CA GLN A 157 -4.49 24.52 13.02
C GLN A 157 -5.41 25.67 13.48
N ASN A 158 -5.51 25.86 14.79
CA ASN A 158 -6.25 26.97 15.38
C ASN A 158 -5.51 27.52 16.61
N LEU A 159 -4.68 28.54 16.37
CA LEU A 159 -3.88 29.17 17.41
C LEU A 159 -4.65 30.20 18.26
N LYS A 160 -5.90 30.51 17.91
CA LYS A 160 -6.71 31.54 18.59
C LYS A 160 -7.52 30.99 19.77
N LEU A 161 -7.53 29.67 19.98
CA LEU A 161 -8.25 29.04 21.07
C LEU A 161 -7.52 29.19 22.40
N ALA A 162 -8.26 29.09 23.50
CA ALA A 162 -7.70 29.08 24.86
C ALA A 162 -6.66 27.94 25.05
N ARG A 163 -6.83 26.83 24.32
CA ARG A 163 -5.79 25.82 24.08
C ARG A 163 -5.50 25.78 22.58
N PRO A 164 -4.39 26.40 22.13
CA PRO A 164 -4.01 26.41 20.72
C PRO A 164 -3.91 24.99 20.16
N VAL A 165 -4.57 24.74 19.03
CA VAL A 165 -4.45 23.48 18.30
C VAL A 165 -3.30 23.60 17.31
N LYS A 166 -2.21 22.86 17.55
CA LYS A 166 -1.07 22.74 16.61
C LYS A 166 -1.41 21.69 15.54
N GLY A 167 -2.48 21.97 14.81
CA GLY A 167 -3.01 21.11 13.78
C GLY A 167 -2.19 21.12 12.49
N TYR A 168 -2.78 20.57 11.42
CA TYR A 168 -2.21 20.67 10.09
C TYR A 168 -2.54 22.02 9.44
N ARG A 169 -1.55 22.61 8.76
CA ARG A 169 -1.65 23.83 7.96
C ARG A 169 -1.58 23.49 6.47
N GLN A 170 -2.74 23.52 5.81
CA GLN A 170 -2.83 23.33 4.36
C GLN A 170 -2.44 24.61 3.60
N ARG A 171 -1.56 24.46 2.61
CA ARG A 171 -1.16 25.52 1.67
C ARG A 171 -1.22 24.98 0.24
N GLY A 172 -1.95 25.68 -0.64
CA GLY A 172 -2.12 25.27 -2.04
C GLY A 172 -2.54 23.79 -2.16
N ASP A 173 -1.77 23.03 -2.94
CA ASP A 173 -2.02 21.61 -3.21
C ASP A 173 -1.51 20.65 -2.13
N ASN A 174 -0.86 21.15 -1.07
CA ASN A 174 -0.38 20.33 0.05
C ASN A 174 -1.55 19.96 0.99
N LYS A 175 -2.42 19.07 0.51
CA LYS A 175 -3.59 18.58 1.24
C LYS A 175 -3.18 17.72 2.43
N ALA A 176 -3.92 17.86 3.52
CA ALA A 176 -3.72 17.05 4.72
C ALA A 176 -3.99 15.57 4.42
N ILE A 177 -5.14 15.34 3.80
CA ILE A 177 -5.66 14.02 3.44
C ILE A 177 -5.76 13.99 1.92
N ALA A 178 -5.11 13.02 1.30
CA ALA A 178 -5.25 12.73 -0.11
C ALA A 178 -5.64 11.26 -0.27
N ILE A 179 -6.72 11.00 -0.99
CA ILE A 179 -7.15 9.67 -1.40
C ILE A 179 -7.34 9.72 -2.92
N SER A 180 -6.79 8.74 -3.63
CA SER A 180 -6.86 8.68 -5.08
C SER A 180 -6.95 7.25 -5.59
N GLU A 181 -7.45 7.12 -6.82
CA GLU A 181 -7.41 5.85 -7.53
C GLU A 181 -5.96 5.40 -7.78
N LEU A 182 -5.74 4.09 -7.65
CA LEU A 182 -4.46 3.46 -7.93
C LEU A 182 -4.24 3.30 -9.43
N LYS A 183 -3.51 4.24 -10.04
CA LYS A 183 -3.12 4.15 -11.47
C LYS A 183 -1.99 3.15 -11.69
N THR A 184 -0.99 3.13 -10.80
CA THR A 184 0.22 2.31 -10.95
C THR A 184 0.58 1.62 -9.62
N PRO A 185 -0.04 0.47 -9.29
CA PRO A 185 0.20 -0.26 -8.04
C PRO A 185 1.69 -0.48 -7.72
N GLY A 186 2.47 -0.96 -8.69
CA GLY A 186 3.92 -1.15 -8.50
C GLY A 186 4.69 0.15 -8.22
N GLY A 187 4.31 1.24 -8.88
CA GLY A 187 4.90 2.56 -8.65
C GLY A 187 4.57 3.10 -7.26
N TRP A 188 3.32 2.93 -6.80
CA TRP A 188 2.89 3.32 -5.47
C TRP A 188 3.57 2.50 -4.36
N ALA A 189 3.71 1.19 -4.56
CA ALA A 189 4.42 0.31 -3.64
C ALA A 189 5.90 0.72 -3.48
N LEU A 190 6.57 1.06 -4.59
CA LEU A 190 7.95 1.57 -4.55
C LEU A 190 8.01 2.92 -3.82
N TYR A 191 7.15 3.86 -4.23
CA TYR A 191 7.09 5.20 -3.64
C TYR A 191 6.87 5.19 -2.12
N SER A 192 5.93 4.37 -1.64
CA SER A 192 5.59 4.26 -0.22
C SER A 192 6.71 3.67 0.66
N SER A 193 7.77 3.15 0.06
CA SER A 193 8.89 2.51 0.76
C SER A 193 10.20 3.28 0.69
N LYS A 194 10.22 4.44 0.00
CA LYS A 194 11.45 5.18 -0.31
C LYS A 194 12.23 5.62 0.94
N GLU A 195 11.53 5.96 2.03
CA GLU A 195 12.12 6.39 3.31
C GLU A 195 12.01 5.32 4.41
N PHE A 196 11.77 4.06 4.04
CA PHE A 196 11.46 3.02 5.02
C PHE A 196 12.59 2.84 6.04
N ASP A 197 13.84 2.67 5.57
CA ASP A 197 14.99 2.41 6.44
C ASP A 197 15.32 3.61 7.33
N PHE A 198 15.23 4.83 6.78
CA PHE A 198 15.39 6.07 7.53
C PHE A 198 14.32 6.18 8.63
N THR A 199 13.05 5.96 8.29
CA THR A 199 11.94 6.05 9.25
C THR A 199 12.05 4.97 10.32
N ALA A 200 12.38 3.73 9.94
CA ALA A 200 12.60 2.63 10.88
C ALA A 200 13.73 2.96 11.88
N HIS A 201 14.80 3.60 11.39
CA HIS A 201 15.88 4.10 12.24
C HIS A 201 15.40 5.20 13.20
N CYS A 202 14.65 6.20 12.72
CA CYS A 202 14.09 7.26 13.58
C CYS A 202 13.15 6.69 14.66
N LEU A 203 12.33 5.71 14.32
CA LEU A 203 11.36 5.10 15.23
C LEU A 203 11.94 4.02 16.14
N GLN A 204 13.14 3.50 15.83
CA GLN A 204 13.70 2.29 16.44
C GLN A 204 12.70 1.11 16.44
N SER A 205 11.83 1.05 15.43
CA SER A 205 10.75 0.08 15.30
C SER A 205 10.27 0.01 13.85
N ASN A 206 9.39 -0.96 13.54
CA ASN A 206 8.88 -1.14 12.19
C ASN A 206 7.81 -0.07 11.85
N PRO A 207 8.00 0.76 10.82
CA PRO A 207 7.04 1.80 10.42
C PRO A 207 5.86 1.27 9.60
N ASP A 208 5.77 -0.03 9.30
CA ASP A 208 4.64 -0.59 8.53
C ASP A 208 3.51 -1.18 9.37
N TYR A 209 2.33 -1.15 8.78
CA TYR A 209 1.14 -1.85 9.23
C TYR A 209 0.44 -2.48 8.03
N ALA A 210 -0.02 -3.73 8.20
CA ALA A 210 -0.93 -4.38 7.27
C ALA A 210 -2.08 -5.05 8.03
N SER A 211 -3.31 -4.79 7.59
CA SER A 211 -4.49 -5.54 8.03
C SER A 211 -4.39 -7.02 7.64
N ARG A 212 -5.18 -7.88 8.30
CA ARG A 212 -5.20 -9.33 7.99
C ARG A 212 -5.57 -9.61 6.53
N SER A 213 -6.48 -8.83 5.96
CA SER A 213 -6.89 -8.90 4.56
C SER A 213 -5.74 -8.51 3.62
N ALA A 214 -5.00 -7.44 3.94
CA ALA A 214 -3.79 -7.06 3.19
C ALA A 214 -2.70 -8.13 3.23
N THR A 215 -2.41 -8.69 4.41
CA THR A 215 -1.45 -9.81 4.54
C THR A 215 -1.90 -11.04 3.76
N LYS A 216 -3.19 -11.36 3.78
CA LYS A 216 -3.76 -12.48 3.03
C LYS A 216 -3.62 -12.27 1.51
N ALA A 217 -4.01 -11.10 1.02
CA ALA A 217 -3.91 -10.75 -0.41
C ALA A 217 -2.46 -10.81 -0.89
N GLY A 218 -1.52 -10.29 -0.09
CA GLY A 218 -0.09 -10.38 -0.42
C GLY A 218 0.44 -11.80 -0.47
N ARG A 219 0.02 -12.65 0.46
CA ARG A 219 0.38 -14.07 0.46
C ARG A 219 -0.16 -14.78 -0.78
N GLU A 220 -1.42 -14.54 -1.14
CA GLU A 220 -2.05 -15.14 -2.31
C GLU A 220 -1.33 -14.73 -3.59
N LEU A 221 -1.02 -13.44 -3.75
CA LEU A 221 -0.22 -12.94 -4.87
C LEU A 221 1.16 -13.62 -4.94
N TYR A 222 1.88 -13.65 -3.81
CA TYR A 222 3.23 -14.23 -3.76
C TYR A 222 3.24 -15.71 -4.13
N GLU A 223 2.36 -16.51 -3.52
CA GLU A 223 2.31 -17.95 -3.74
C GLU A 223 1.84 -18.29 -5.15
N SER A 224 0.93 -17.49 -5.73
CA SER A 224 0.47 -17.70 -7.10
C SER A 224 1.57 -17.36 -8.10
N MET A 225 2.32 -16.27 -7.88
CA MET A 225 3.52 -15.95 -8.66
C MET A 225 4.59 -17.06 -8.53
N ARG A 226 4.81 -17.56 -7.31
CA ARG A 226 5.79 -18.63 -7.06
C ARG A 226 5.42 -19.91 -7.82
N THR A 227 4.14 -20.28 -7.78
CA THR A 227 3.62 -21.48 -8.48
C THR A 227 3.72 -21.32 -10.00
N TRP A 228 3.33 -20.16 -10.51
CA TRP A 228 3.41 -19.83 -11.94
C TRP A 228 4.83 -19.98 -12.49
N LEU A 229 5.85 -19.56 -11.74
CA LEU A 229 7.26 -19.68 -12.18
C LEU A 229 7.77 -21.11 -12.25
N THR A 230 7.14 -22.03 -11.51
CA THR A 230 7.50 -23.46 -11.50
C THR A 230 6.68 -24.29 -12.47
N THR A 231 5.80 -23.67 -13.26
CA THR A 231 5.01 -24.33 -14.31
C THR A 231 5.85 -24.44 -15.58
#